data_AF-A0A250J4B4-F1
#
_entry.id   AF-A0A250J4B4-F1
#
_cell.length_a   1.000
_cell.length_b   1.000
_cell.length_c   1.000
_cell.angle_alpha   90.00
_cell.angle_beta   90.00
_cell.angle_gamma   90.00
#
_symmetry.space_group_name_H-M   'P 1'
#
loop_
_entity.id
_entity.type
_entity.pdbx_description
1 polymer ?
#
loop_
_entity_poly.entity_id
_entity_poly.type
_entity_poly.pdbx_seq_one_letter_code
_entity_poly.pdbx_strand_id
1 'polypeptide(L)'
;MTSEHEVGSWLLEDPCSIEYGAQWFYAGGYMIAAVLLALVCSTPEASGGALPPEALGAPPQANALPTAWACTVDTLRAGRECIFESEVSSSSNVKEQASGNVRTLTDIGHALCTQAARPSSGLAPDKELVAQCERRYSEAAQDFCGLEGKVPVIDAKGRFAPQARACYRQLSLVLQDISTMATVASACCQCAQKRGCPGAGDHCHENVSQQKLGATALACLSNQCGSACELTMPAGPASSGELRPTEQARRPSRTGGSL
;
A
#
# COMPACT_ATOMS: atom_id res chain seq x y z
N MET A 1 55.03 10.47 -23.36
CA MET A 1 55.36 9.10 -22.94
C MET A 1 54.06 8.33 -22.87
N THR A 2 53.92 7.42 -23.82
CA THR A 2 52.76 6.61 -24.20
C THR A 2 52.71 5.31 -23.40
N SER A 3 51.52 4.90 -22.95
CA SER A 3 51.09 3.52 -22.66
C SER A 3 49.59 3.62 -22.33
N GLU A 4 48.63 3.29 -23.21
CA GLU A 4 48.28 1.97 -23.78
C GLU A 4 48.18 0.87 -22.74
N HIS A 5 46.95 0.34 -22.56
CA HIS A 5 46.47 -0.92 -21.93
C HIS A 5 45.03 -0.63 -21.43
N GLU A 6 43.97 -1.39 -21.68
CA GLU A 6 43.72 -2.58 -22.47
C GLU A 6 42.18 -2.70 -22.55
N VAL A 7 41.64 -2.98 -23.73
CA VAL A 7 40.20 -3.04 -24.01
C VAL A 7 39.70 -4.45 -23.72
N GLY A 8 38.99 -4.64 -22.62
CA GLY A 8 38.30 -5.89 -22.27
C GLY A 8 36.92 -5.94 -22.90
N SER A 9 36.85 -6.52 -24.10
CA SER A 9 35.62 -6.90 -24.81
C SER A 9 34.99 -8.13 -24.13
N TRP A 10 33.79 -7.97 -23.57
CA TRP A 10 32.95 -9.11 -23.20
C TRP A 10 31.79 -9.21 -24.18
N LEU A 11 31.70 -10.41 -24.72
CA LEU A 11 30.84 -10.85 -25.81
C LEU A 11 29.36 -10.71 -25.47
N LEU A 12 28.62 -10.24 -26.47
CA LEU A 12 27.19 -10.41 -26.63
C LEU A 12 26.85 -11.91 -26.57
N GLU A 13 25.93 -12.28 -25.68
CA GLU A 13 25.10 -13.47 -25.84
C GLU A 13 23.68 -13.02 -26.23
N ASP A 14 23.17 -13.65 -27.29
CA ASP A 14 21.91 -13.36 -27.95
C ASP A 14 20.67 -13.70 -27.09
N PRO A 15 19.57 -12.93 -27.24
CA PRO A 15 18.30 -13.21 -26.59
C PRO A 15 17.58 -14.40 -27.25
N CYS A 16 17.22 -15.41 -26.46
CA CYS A 16 16.21 -16.38 -26.81
C CYS A 16 14.89 -15.66 -27.13
N SER A 17 14.59 -15.57 -28.43
CA SER A 17 13.27 -15.23 -28.94
C SER A 17 12.29 -16.35 -28.57
N ILE A 18 11.31 -16.06 -27.73
CA ILE A 18 10.12 -16.90 -27.61
C ILE A 18 8.99 -16.15 -28.31
N GLU A 19 8.73 -16.55 -29.56
CA GLU A 19 7.48 -16.28 -30.26
C GLU A 19 6.33 -16.93 -29.47
N TYR A 20 5.48 -16.12 -28.83
CA TYR A 20 4.16 -16.57 -28.41
C TYR A 20 3.17 -16.27 -29.53
N GLY A 21 2.99 -17.28 -30.39
CA GLY A 21 1.94 -17.32 -31.39
C GLY A 21 0.56 -17.24 -30.74
N ALA A 22 -0.24 -16.29 -31.23
CA ALA A 22 -1.67 -16.26 -31.01
C ALA A 22 -2.37 -17.34 -31.85
N GLN A 23 -3.57 -17.72 -31.39
CA GLN A 23 -4.54 -18.63 -32.00
C GLN A 23 -4.28 -20.12 -31.78
N TRP A 24 -5.06 -20.75 -30.89
CA TRP A 24 -5.96 -21.83 -31.28
C TRP A 24 -7.20 -21.86 -30.38
N PHE A 25 -8.33 -22.02 -31.05
CA PHE A 25 -9.70 -22.09 -30.55
C PHE A 25 -9.96 -23.40 -29.79
N TYR A 26 -10.85 -23.33 -28.79
CA TYR A 26 -11.82 -24.37 -28.39
C TYR A 26 -11.34 -25.84 -28.29
N ALA A 27 -10.86 -26.26 -27.11
CA ALA A 27 -10.90 -27.67 -26.70
C ALA A 27 -10.73 -27.91 -25.17
N GLY A 28 -11.01 -26.94 -24.31
CA GLY A 28 -10.70 -27.01 -22.86
C GLY A 28 -11.80 -27.57 -21.95
N GLY A 29 -12.93 -28.04 -22.48
CA GLY A 29 -14.11 -28.44 -21.70
C GLY A 29 -13.99 -29.77 -20.94
N TYR A 30 -12.99 -30.60 -21.24
CA TYR A 30 -12.87 -31.95 -20.66
C TYR A 30 -11.73 -32.10 -19.64
N MET A 31 -10.84 -31.11 -19.48
CA MET A 31 -9.75 -31.17 -18.50
C MET A 31 -10.14 -30.61 -17.11
N ILE A 32 -11.26 -29.90 -16.99
CA ILE A 32 -11.73 -29.34 -15.70
C ILE A 32 -12.42 -30.40 -14.83
N ALA A 33 -13.01 -31.44 -15.43
CA ALA A 33 -13.64 -32.52 -14.68
C ALA A 33 -12.61 -33.48 -14.01
N ALA A 34 -11.45 -33.69 -14.63
CA ALA A 34 -10.42 -34.59 -14.09
C ALA A 34 -9.68 -33.99 -12.88
N VAL A 35 -9.47 -32.66 -12.85
CA VAL A 35 -8.85 -31.97 -11.70
C VAL A 35 -9.81 -31.90 -10.51
N LEU A 36 -11.11 -31.77 -10.75
CA LEU A 36 -12.13 -31.79 -9.68
C LEU A 36 -12.36 -33.20 -9.11
N LEU A 37 -12.17 -34.27 -9.89
CA LEU A 37 -12.25 -35.65 -9.37
C LEU A 37 -10.99 -36.10 -8.61
N ALA A 38 -9.83 -35.48 -8.89
CA ALA A 38 -8.58 -35.76 -8.17
C ALA A 38 -8.52 -35.13 -6.77
N LEU A 39 -9.42 -34.18 -6.44
CA LEU A 39 -9.49 -33.52 -5.13
C LEU A 39 -10.39 -34.25 -4.11
N VAL A 40 -10.99 -35.40 -4.47
CA VAL A 40 -11.91 -36.15 -3.58
C VAL A 40 -11.29 -37.47 -3.05
N CYS A 41 -10.01 -37.76 -3.33
CA CYS A 41 -9.36 -39.00 -2.88
C CYS A 41 -8.02 -38.83 -2.16
N SER A 42 -7.66 -37.63 -1.70
CA SER A 42 -6.64 -37.51 -0.65
C SER A 42 -7.28 -37.79 0.71
N THR A 43 -7.63 -39.07 0.95
CA THR A 43 -7.69 -39.55 2.33
C THR A 43 -6.28 -39.35 2.89
N PRO A 44 -6.08 -38.57 3.97
CA PRO A 44 -4.82 -38.68 4.69
C PRO A 44 -4.74 -40.14 5.11
N GLU A 45 -3.72 -40.86 4.64
CA GLU A 45 -3.29 -42.08 5.31
C GLU A 45 -3.04 -41.67 6.75
N ALA A 46 -4.05 -41.91 7.59
CA ALA A 46 -3.89 -42.00 9.01
C ALA A 46 -2.85 -43.10 9.19
N SER A 47 -1.59 -42.67 9.30
CA SER A 47 -0.54 -43.48 9.86
C SER A 47 -1.06 -43.90 11.23
N GLY A 48 -1.61 -45.11 11.28
CA GLY A 48 -2.01 -45.81 12.50
C GLY A 48 -0.78 -46.22 13.30
N GLY A 49 0.16 -45.29 13.49
CA GLY A 49 1.13 -45.35 14.57
C GLY A 49 0.34 -45.12 15.83
N ALA A 50 0.00 -46.20 16.53
CA ALA A 50 -0.47 -46.13 17.90
C ALA A 50 0.50 -45.20 18.65
N LEU A 51 0.01 -44.04 19.09
CA LEU A 51 0.77 -43.12 19.91
C LEU A 51 1.28 -43.90 21.13
N PRO A 52 2.58 -43.93 21.42
CA PRO A 52 3.07 -44.53 22.65
C PRO A 52 2.36 -43.86 23.83
N PRO A 53 1.94 -44.61 24.87
CA PRO A 53 1.13 -44.09 25.97
C PRO A 53 1.78 -42.94 26.75
N GLU A 54 3.09 -42.70 26.57
CA GLU A 54 3.80 -41.51 27.09
C GLU A 54 3.49 -40.20 26.35
N ALA A 55 2.89 -40.22 25.15
CA ALA A 55 2.51 -39.02 24.41
C ALA A 55 1.26 -38.31 24.97
N LEU A 56 0.47 -38.99 25.81
CA LEU A 56 -0.71 -38.43 26.49
C LEU A 56 -0.35 -37.62 27.75
N GLY A 57 0.91 -37.73 28.22
CA GLY A 57 1.44 -36.95 29.35
C GLY A 57 2.33 -35.78 28.93
N ALA A 58 2.65 -35.65 27.63
CA ALA A 58 3.40 -34.50 27.15
C ALA A 58 2.53 -33.25 27.28
N PRO A 59 2.97 -32.19 27.98
CA PRO A 59 2.22 -30.94 28.02
C PRO A 59 2.02 -30.47 26.56
N PRO A 60 0.83 -29.96 26.19
CA PRO A 60 0.59 -29.48 24.84
C PRO A 60 1.69 -28.48 24.51
N GLN A 61 2.50 -28.79 23.50
CA GLN A 61 3.50 -27.83 23.05
C GLN A 61 2.72 -26.65 22.49
N ALA A 62 2.74 -25.53 23.20
CA ALA A 62 2.14 -24.31 22.74
C ALA A 62 2.76 -24.00 21.37
N ASN A 63 1.94 -24.09 20.31
CA ASN A 63 2.40 -23.78 18.96
C ASN A 63 3.01 -22.37 19.00
N ALA A 64 4.32 -22.33 18.79
CA ALA A 64 5.11 -21.14 18.99
C ALA A 64 4.93 -20.12 17.83
N LEU A 65 4.20 -20.46 16.78
CA LEU A 65 3.99 -19.57 15.63
C LEU A 65 3.06 -18.41 15.99
N PRO A 66 3.20 -17.25 15.30
CA PRO A 66 2.21 -16.19 15.42
C PRO A 66 0.82 -16.70 15.09
N THR A 67 -0.17 -16.33 15.90
CA THR A 67 -1.56 -16.58 15.52
C THR A 67 -1.90 -15.76 14.28
N ALA A 68 -2.95 -16.14 13.56
CA ALA A 68 -3.44 -15.40 12.40
C ALA A 68 -3.82 -13.93 12.70
N TRP A 69 -3.92 -13.58 13.98
CA TRP A 69 -4.32 -12.26 14.47
C TRP A 69 -3.18 -11.52 15.15
N ALA A 70 -1.96 -12.08 15.21
CA ALA A 70 -0.84 -11.45 15.90
C ALA A 70 -0.44 -10.13 15.23
N CYS A 71 -0.12 -9.11 16.03
CA CYS A 71 0.49 -7.88 15.52
C CYS A 71 1.91 -8.17 15.04
N THR A 72 2.11 -8.21 13.72
CA THR A 72 3.39 -8.44 13.05
C THR A 72 3.72 -7.31 12.09
N VAL A 73 4.90 -7.36 11.47
CA VAL A 73 5.26 -6.45 10.38
C VAL A 73 4.27 -6.56 9.21
N ASP A 74 3.72 -7.75 8.96
CA ASP A 74 2.73 -7.98 7.91
C ASP A 74 1.38 -7.34 8.22
N THR A 75 0.91 -7.42 9.47
CA THR A 75 -0.33 -6.73 9.85
C THR A 75 -0.14 -5.22 9.86
N LEU A 76 1.06 -4.73 10.23
CA LEU A 76 1.41 -3.32 10.19
C LEU A 76 1.35 -2.80 8.75
N ARG A 77 1.99 -3.53 7.83
CA ARG A 77 1.96 -3.26 6.39
C ARG A 77 0.54 -3.25 5.83
N ALA A 78 -0.28 -4.21 6.24
CA ALA A 78 -1.64 -4.35 5.76
C ALA A 78 -2.64 -3.39 6.44
N GLY A 79 -2.23 -2.66 7.49
CA GLY A 79 -3.11 -1.80 8.27
C GLY A 79 -4.26 -2.55 8.96
N ARG A 80 -4.10 -3.85 9.24
CA ARG A 80 -5.15 -4.70 9.81
C ARG A 80 -5.16 -4.64 11.33
N GLU A 81 -6.34 -4.83 11.90
CA GLU A 81 -6.49 -5.08 13.33
C GLU A 81 -5.77 -6.37 13.74
N CYS A 82 -5.22 -6.37 14.95
CA CYS A 82 -4.37 -7.44 15.45
C CYS A 82 -4.32 -7.44 16.98
N ILE A 83 -3.78 -8.52 17.55
CA ILE A 83 -3.63 -8.78 18.98
C ILE A 83 -2.13 -8.84 19.32
N PHE A 84 -1.76 -8.18 20.41
CA PHE A 84 -0.39 -8.21 20.93
C PHE A 84 -0.22 -9.42 21.85
N GLU A 85 0.40 -10.47 21.34
CA GLU A 85 0.56 -11.77 22.02
C GLU A 85 2.02 -12.21 22.15
N SER A 86 2.97 -11.30 21.90
CA SER A 86 4.38 -11.66 21.95
C SER A 86 4.84 -11.98 23.37
N GLU A 87 5.81 -12.89 23.48
CA GLU A 87 6.52 -13.16 24.72
C GLU A 87 7.90 -12.53 24.62
N VAL A 88 8.12 -11.45 25.39
CA VAL A 88 9.39 -10.73 25.39
C VAL A 88 9.98 -10.73 26.79
N SER A 89 11.26 -11.08 26.89
CA SER A 89 12.01 -10.97 28.14
C SER A 89 12.57 -9.56 28.29
N SER A 90 12.65 -9.09 29.54
CA SER A 90 13.27 -7.81 29.85
C SER A 90 14.75 -7.80 29.49
N SER A 91 15.25 -6.68 28.97
CA SER A 91 16.68 -6.47 28.72
C SER A 91 17.38 -5.88 29.95
N SER A 92 18.60 -6.35 30.24
CA SER A 92 19.50 -5.76 31.23
C SER A 92 20.31 -4.59 30.67
N ASN A 93 20.42 -4.48 29.34
CA ASN A 93 21.14 -3.39 28.67
C ASN A 93 20.15 -2.45 27.98
N VAL A 94 19.62 -1.55 28.79
CA VAL A 94 18.51 -0.66 28.44
C VAL A 94 18.86 0.27 27.27
N LYS A 95 20.02 0.93 27.32
CA LYS A 95 20.40 1.90 26.28
C LYS A 95 20.60 1.23 24.92
N GLU A 96 21.28 0.09 24.90
CA GLU A 96 21.50 -0.66 23.67
C GLU A 96 20.18 -1.20 23.11
N GLN A 97 19.32 -1.75 23.97
CA GLN A 97 18.00 -2.24 23.54
C GLN A 97 17.13 -1.14 22.94
N ALA A 98 17.09 0.05 23.54
CA ALA A 98 16.31 1.18 23.02
C ALA A 98 16.78 1.57 21.62
N SER A 99 18.09 1.74 21.43
CA SER A 99 18.66 2.04 20.11
C SER A 99 18.47 0.89 19.11
N GLY A 100 18.55 -0.36 19.54
CA GLY A 100 18.32 -1.54 18.73
C GLY A 100 16.87 -1.65 18.27
N ASN A 101 15.90 -1.30 19.11
CA ASN A 101 14.49 -1.25 18.75
C ASN A 101 14.23 -0.24 17.62
N VAL A 102 14.76 0.98 17.77
CA VAL A 102 14.63 2.02 16.74
C VAL A 102 15.28 1.58 15.44
N ARG A 103 16.53 1.09 15.50
CA ARG A 103 17.25 0.61 14.31
C ARG A 103 16.48 -0.48 13.57
N THR A 104 16.01 -1.49 14.30
CA THR A 104 15.24 -2.62 13.72
C THR A 104 14.04 -2.11 12.92
N LEU A 105 13.33 -1.11 13.45
CA LEU A 105 12.16 -0.56 12.77
C LEU A 105 12.53 0.34 11.60
N THR A 106 13.57 1.16 11.72
CA THR A 106 14.09 1.93 10.59
C THR A 106 14.53 1.02 9.44
N ASP A 107 15.19 -0.10 9.74
CA ASP A 107 15.68 -1.05 8.73
C ASP A 107 14.53 -1.69 7.92
N ILE A 108 13.42 -2.05 8.57
CA ILE A 108 12.21 -2.55 7.86
C ILE A 108 11.39 -1.43 7.22
N GLY A 109 11.59 -0.17 7.66
CA GLY A 109 10.84 1.00 7.23
C GLY A 109 10.89 1.23 5.73
N HIS A 110 12.05 1.03 5.08
CA HIS A 110 12.21 1.19 3.63
C HIS A 110 11.22 0.32 2.83
N ALA A 111 11.10 -0.97 3.18
CA ALA A 111 10.22 -1.90 2.48
C ALA A 111 8.74 -1.54 2.70
N LEU A 112 8.39 -1.14 3.92
CA LEU A 112 7.02 -0.72 4.27
C LEU A 112 6.64 0.57 3.55
N CYS A 113 7.54 1.55 3.52
CA CYS A 113 7.34 2.83 2.84
C CYS A 113 7.28 2.67 1.32
N THR A 114 8.12 1.82 0.73
CA THR A 114 8.05 1.47 -0.70
C THR A 114 6.71 0.86 -1.05
N GLN A 115 6.16 0.00 -0.18
CA GLN A 115 4.83 -0.59 -0.39
C GLN A 115 3.71 0.45 -0.22
N ALA A 116 3.78 1.28 0.81
CA ALA A 116 2.76 2.32 1.09
C ALA A 116 2.71 3.37 -0.02
N ALA A 117 3.85 3.74 -0.60
CA ALA A 117 3.94 4.71 -1.70
C ALA A 117 3.51 4.17 -3.07
N ARG A 118 3.01 2.92 -3.16
CA ARG A 118 2.47 2.37 -4.40
C ARG A 118 1.03 2.85 -4.63
N PRO A 119 0.74 3.50 -5.76
CA PRO A 119 -0.63 3.85 -6.11
C PRO A 119 -1.44 2.60 -6.47
N SER A 120 -2.76 2.66 -6.28
CA SER A 120 -3.70 1.57 -6.60
C SER A 120 -3.77 1.23 -8.09
N SER A 121 -3.28 2.12 -8.96
CA SER A 121 -3.18 1.92 -10.41
C SER A 121 -2.14 0.87 -10.84
N GLY A 122 -1.36 0.32 -9.90
CA GLY A 122 -0.33 -0.68 -10.19
C GLY A 122 0.96 -0.09 -10.79
N LEU A 123 1.10 1.24 -10.79
CA LEU A 123 2.34 1.92 -11.19
C LEU A 123 3.46 1.68 -10.17
N ALA A 124 4.68 2.00 -10.60
CA ALA A 124 5.83 2.02 -9.71
C ALA A 124 5.61 2.92 -8.49
N PRO A 125 6.23 2.60 -7.33
CA PRO A 125 6.17 3.46 -6.14
C PRO A 125 6.63 4.88 -6.46
N ASP A 126 5.94 5.88 -5.89
CA ASP A 126 6.35 7.27 -5.99
C ASP A 126 7.57 7.52 -5.10
N LYS A 127 8.73 7.82 -5.71
CA LYS A 127 10.00 7.97 -4.99
C LYS A 127 9.98 9.11 -3.97
N GLU A 128 9.23 10.17 -4.24
CA GLU A 128 9.12 11.30 -3.31
C GLU A 128 8.32 10.89 -2.06
N LEU A 129 7.21 10.17 -2.26
CA LEU A 129 6.44 9.61 -1.15
C LEU A 129 7.22 8.56 -0.36
N VAL A 130 8.09 7.76 -1.00
CA VAL A 130 8.99 6.84 -0.29
C VAL A 130 9.92 7.62 0.63
N ALA A 131 10.61 8.64 0.13
CA ALA A 131 11.53 9.44 0.94
C ALA A 131 10.81 10.22 2.06
N GLN A 132 9.60 10.73 1.78
CA GLN A 132 8.77 11.38 2.80
C GLN A 132 8.32 10.38 3.88
N CYS A 133 7.90 9.18 3.49
CA CYS A 133 7.51 8.12 4.39
C CYS A 133 8.66 7.70 5.30
N GLU A 134 9.84 7.42 4.75
CA GLU A 134 11.00 6.96 5.52
C GLU A 134 11.42 7.94 6.60
N ARG A 135 11.36 9.25 6.29
CA ARG A 135 11.63 10.32 7.24
C ARG A 135 10.63 10.30 8.40
N ARG A 136 9.32 10.37 8.09
CA ARG A 136 8.24 10.36 9.10
C ARG A 136 8.22 9.06 9.91
N TYR A 137 8.50 7.94 9.26
CA TYR A 137 8.56 6.62 9.89
C TYR A 137 9.73 6.55 10.87
N SER A 138 10.91 7.07 10.49
CA SER A 138 12.08 7.12 11.35
C SER A 138 11.89 8.06 12.55
N GLU A 139 11.27 9.22 12.34
CA GLU A 139 10.87 10.14 13.42
C GLU A 139 9.92 9.44 14.40
N ALA A 140 8.85 8.82 13.90
CA ALA A 140 7.91 8.06 14.74
C ALA A 140 8.60 6.87 15.46
N ALA A 141 9.56 6.20 14.82
CA ALA A 141 10.31 5.13 15.46
C ALA A 141 11.15 5.66 16.64
N GLN A 142 11.83 6.79 16.46
CA GLN A 142 12.63 7.41 17.52
C GLN A 142 11.78 7.83 18.72
N ASP A 143 10.61 8.41 18.47
CA ASP A 143 9.76 8.95 19.52
C ASP A 143 9.00 7.87 20.31
N PHE A 144 8.57 6.80 19.65
CA PHE A 144 7.60 5.86 20.24
C PHE A 144 8.13 4.43 20.42
N CYS A 145 9.20 4.04 19.74
CA CYS A 145 9.59 2.64 19.65
C CYS A 145 10.82 2.25 20.47
N GLY A 146 11.44 3.20 21.17
CA GLY A 146 12.53 2.89 22.10
C GLY A 146 12.09 2.00 23.26
N LEU A 147 10.82 2.08 23.70
CA LEU A 147 10.23 1.34 24.85
C LEU A 147 11.06 1.47 26.13
N GLU A 148 11.71 2.63 26.28
CA GLU A 148 12.70 2.90 27.32
C GLU A 148 13.80 1.84 27.40
N GLY A 149 13.99 1.00 26.38
CA GLY A 149 14.97 -0.10 26.37
C GLY A 149 14.64 -1.29 27.26
N LYS A 150 13.48 -1.32 27.90
CA LYS A 150 13.14 -2.37 28.88
C LYS A 150 12.87 -3.71 28.23
N VAL A 151 12.33 -3.71 27.01
CA VAL A 151 11.95 -4.91 26.26
C VAL A 151 12.27 -4.72 24.77
N PRO A 152 12.53 -5.81 24.03
CA PRO A 152 12.56 -5.75 22.57
C PRO A 152 11.20 -5.36 21.99
N VAL A 153 11.23 -4.60 20.90
CA VAL A 153 10.01 -4.13 20.23
C VAL A 153 9.28 -5.24 19.47
N ILE A 154 10.04 -6.21 18.95
CA ILE A 154 9.57 -7.37 18.20
C ILE A 154 10.24 -8.62 18.80
N ASP A 155 9.47 -9.70 19.00
CA ASP A 155 10.00 -10.99 19.44
C ASP A 155 10.69 -11.76 18.30
N ALA A 156 11.33 -12.89 18.63
CA ALA A 156 12.02 -13.72 17.64
C ALA A 156 11.10 -14.28 16.54
N LYS A 157 9.78 -14.18 16.69
CA LYS A 157 8.76 -14.67 15.75
C LYS A 157 8.17 -13.53 14.91
N GLY A 158 8.69 -12.31 15.03
CA GLY A 158 8.22 -11.16 14.27
C GLY A 158 6.95 -10.51 14.83
N ARG A 159 6.60 -10.79 16.10
CA ARG A 159 5.42 -10.21 16.77
C ARG A 159 5.80 -9.02 17.62
N PHE A 160 5.01 -7.97 17.56
CA PHE A 160 5.22 -6.77 18.38
C PHE A 160 4.92 -7.02 19.86
N ALA A 161 5.77 -6.46 20.72
CA ALA A 161 5.56 -6.40 22.16
C ALA A 161 4.25 -5.71 22.54
N PRO A 162 3.48 -6.17 23.55
CA PRO A 162 2.32 -5.44 24.07
C PRO A 162 2.64 -3.99 24.46
N GLN A 163 3.85 -3.76 24.98
CA GLN A 163 4.38 -2.44 25.32
C GLN A 163 4.62 -1.58 24.08
N ALA A 164 4.82 -2.19 22.91
CA ALA A 164 4.98 -1.51 21.63
C ALA A 164 3.67 -1.03 21.00
N ARG A 165 2.52 -1.10 21.69
CA ARG A 165 1.24 -0.68 21.12
C ARG A 165 1.24 0.77 20.62
N ALA A 166 1.86 1.69 21.34
CA ALA A 166 1.96 3.09 20.92
C ALA A 166 2.84 3.22 19.66
N CYS A 167 4.02 2.60 19.68
CA CYS A 167 4.92 2.49 18.52
C CYS A 167 4.18 1.97 17.28
N TYR A 168 3.56 0.79 17.37
CA TYR A 168 2.85 0.17 16.26
C TYR A 168 1.78 1.09 15.67
N ARG A 169 0.99 1.75 16.53
CA ARG A 169 -0.06 2.69 16.07
C ARG A 169 0.53 3.88 15.31
N GLN A 170 1.59 4.49 15.83
CA GLN A 170 2.20 5.66 15.17
C GLN A 170 2.81 5.29 13.82
N LEU A 171 3.50 4.16 13.73
CA LEU A 171 4.02 3.66 12.46
C LEU A 171 2.90 3.33 11.47
N SER A 172 1.80 2.74 11.95
CA SER A 172 0.63 2.45 11.13
C SER A 172 -0.01 3.73 10.57
N LEU A 173 -0.09 4.81 11.37
CA LEU A 173 -0.62 6.09 10.92
C LEU A 173 0.22 6.69 9.80
N VAL A 174 1.55 6.64 9.91
CA VAL A 174 2.45 7.10 8.84
C VAL A 174 2.22 6.31 7.55
N LEU A 175 2.17 4.98 7.62
CA LEU A 175 1.96 4.14 6.43
C LEU A 175 0.58 4.37 5.79
N GLN A 176 -0.47 4.54 6.59
CA GLN A 176 -1.83 4.82 6.11
C GLN A 176 -1.94 6.19 5.44
N ASP A 177 -1.32 7.22 6.03
CA ASP A 177 -1.27 8.57 5.46
C ASP A 177 -0.60 8.56 4.08
N ILE A 178 0.56 7.92 3.98
CA ILE A 178 1.31 7.80 2.72
C ILE A 178 0.54 6.98 1.68
N SER A 179 -0.10 5.87 2.07
CA SER A 179 -0.93 5.07 1.15
C SER A 179 -2.13 5.86 0.63
N THR A 180 -2.72 6.71 1.47
CA THR A 180 -3.80 7.62 1.08
C THR A 180 -3.28 8.67 0.09
N MET A 181 -2.14 9.31 0.38
CA MET A 181 -1.50 10.26 -0.54
C MET A 181 -1.14 9.62 -1.89
N ALA A 182 -0.60 8.40 -1.89
CA ALA A 182 -0.25 7.68 -3.11
C ALA A 182 -1.48 7.38 -3.98
N THR A 183 -2.59 6.99 -3.34
CA THR A 183 -3.84 6.67 -4.03
C THR A 183 -4.51 7.92 -4.60
N VAL A 184 -4.52 9.00 -3.84
CA VAL A 184 -5.30 10.21 -4.16
C VAL A 184 -4.51 11.18 -5.04
N ALA A 185 -3.22 11.39 -4.76
CA ALA A 185 -2.47 12.51 -5.32
C ALA A 185 -1.38 12.12 -6.33
N SER A 186 -0.85 10.88 -6.34
CA SER A 186 0.32 10.56 -7.17
C SER A 186 0.11 10.78 -8.67
N ALA A 187 -1.02 10.35 -9.24
CA ALA A 187 -1.29 10.57 -10.66
C ALA A 187 -1.35 12.07 -11.01
N CYS A 188 -2.01 12.85 -10.16
CA CYS A 188 -2.12 14.29 -10.30
C CYS A 188 -0.74 14.97 -10.20
N CYS A 189 0.04 14.65 -9.17
CA CYS A 189 1.35 15.25 -8.93
C CYS A 189 2.39 14.88 -10.00
N GLN A 190 2.36 13.64 -10.49
CA GLN A 190 3.22 13.24 -11.61
C GLN A 190 2.87 14.01 -12.89
N CYS A 191 1.58 14.24 -13.17
CA CYS A 191 1.18 15.08 -14.29
C CYS A 191 1.61 16.54 -14.07
N ALA A 192 1.36 17.08 -12.88
CA ALA A 192 1.71 18.45 -12.51
C ALA A 192 3.20 18.71 -12.73
N GLN A 193 4.06 17.78 -12.31
CA GLN A 193 5.52 17.89 -12.46
C GLN A 193 5.91 17.84 -13.94
N LYS A 194 5.34 16.91 -14.72
CA LYS A 194 5.58 16.80 -16.18
C LYS A 194 5.14 18.04 -16.96
N ARG A 195 4.09 18.72 -16.50
CA ARG A 195 3.51 19.92 -17.14
C ARG A 195 4.07 21.23 -16.58
N GLY A 196 4.95 21.17 -15.57
CA GLY A 196 5.53 22.35 -14.93
C GLY A 196 4.49 23.21 -14.20
N CYS A 197 3.45 22.59 -13.62
CA CYS A 197 2.45 23.34 -12.87
C CYS A 197 3.05 23.95 -11.59
N PRO A 198 2.64 25.17 -11.20
CA PRO A 198 3.12 25.78 -9.98
C PRO A 198 2.71 24.95 -8.76
N GLY A 199 3.64 24.72 -7.84
CA GLY A 199 3.42 23.89 -6.65
C GLY A 199 3.56 22.38 -6.88
N ALA A 200 4.00 21.93 -8.06
CA ALA A 200 4.24 20.52 -8.40
C ALA A 200 5.54 19.91 -7.83
N GLY A 201 6.20 20.58 -6.88
CA GLY A 201 7.41 20.09 -6.22
C GLY A 201 7.10 19.21 -5.00
N ASP A 202 8.02 19.20 -4.04
CA ASP A 202 8.02 18.34 -2.85
C ASP A 202 6.72 18.44 -2.01
N HIS A 203 6.01 19.56 -2.11
CA HIS A 203 4.75 19.81 -1.39
C HIS A 203 3.49 19.44 -2.18
N CYS A 204 3.60 18.90 -3.40
CA CYS A 204 2.42 18.60 -4.22
C CYS A 204 1.48 17.60 -3.52
N HIS A 205 2.00 16.46 -3.06
CA HIS A 205 1.21 15.43 -2.41
C HIS A 205 0.48 15.94 -1.15
N GLU A 206 1.15 16.79 -0.37
CA GLU A 206 0.58 17.40 0.83
C GLU A 206 -0.48 18.45 0.48
N ASN A 207 -0.19 19.36 -0.46
CA ASN A 207 -1.13 20.40 -0.85
C ASN A 207 -2.37 19.84 -1.54
N VAL A 208 -2.21 18.82 -2.36
CA VAL A 208 -3.32 18.12 -3.04
C VAL A 208 -4.16 17.37 -2.01
N SER A 209 -3.54 16.59 -1.11
CA SER A 209 -4.28 15.81 -0.10
C SER A 209 -4.99 16.70 0.93
N GLN A 210 -4.41 17.85 1.29
CA GLN A 210 -5.01 18.82 2.21
C GLN A 210 -5.89 19.88 1.51
N GLN A 211 -6.05 19.81 0.19
CA GLN A 211 -6.79 20.80 -0.62
C GLN A 211 -6.28 22.25 -0.46
N LYS A 212 -4.98 22.43 -0.22
CA LYS A 212 -4.29 23.72 -0.04
C LYS A 212 -3.64 24.24 -1.32
N LEU A 213 -4.29 24.04 -2.46
CA LEU A 213 -3.77 24.50 -3.76
C LEU A 213 -4.20 25.96 -4.01
N GLY A 214 -3.25 26.80 -4.41
CA GLY A 214 -3.55 28.16 -4.88
C GLY A 214 -4.34 28.15 -6.20
N ALA A 215 -5.05 29.25 -6.51
CA ALA A 215 -5.88 29.36 -7.71
C ALA A 215 -5.11 29.11 -9.02
N THR A 216 -3.85 29.54 -9.09
CA THR A 216 -2.97 29.33 -10.26
C THR A 216 -2.58 27.86 -10.44
N ALA A 217 -2.32 27.14 -9.34
CA ALA A 217 -2.05 25.70 -9.36
C ALA A 217 -3.30 24.94 -9.80
N LEU A 218 -4.45 25.24 -9.21
CA LEU A 218 -5.73 24.63 -9.58
C LEU A 218 -6.08 24.84 -11.06
N ALA A 219 -5.87 26.05 -11.60
CA ALA A 219 -6.10 26.32 -13.02
C ALA A 219 -5.18 25.48 -13.92
N CYS A 220 -3.89 25.34 -13.56
CA CYS A 220 -2.97 24.50 -14.32
C CYS A 220 -3.36 23.02 -14.28
N LEU A 221 -3.67 22.50 -13.08
CA LEU A 221 -4.06 21.11 -12.87
C LEU A 221 -5.37 20.77 -13.61
N SER A 222 -6.38 21.65 -13.53
CA SER A 222 -7.64 21.49 -14.25
C SER A 222 -7.43 21.42 -15.76
N ASN A 223 -6.67 22.36 -16.31
CA ASN A 223 -6.49 22.50 -17.76
C ASN A 223 -5.55 21.45 -18.37
N GLN A 224 -4.49 21.05 -17.64
CA GLN A 224 -3.44 20.19 -18.19
C GLN A 224 -3.44 18.76 -17.63
N CYS A 225 -4.08 18.53 -16.49
CA CYS A 225 -4.05 17.28 -15.75
C CYS A 225 -5.43 16.80 -15.29
N GLY A 226 -6.53 17.34 -15.84
CA GLY A 226 -7.89 17.13 -15.34
C GLY A 226 -8.27 15.67 -15.09
N SER A 227 -7.97 14.75 -16.01
CA SER A 227 -8.25 13.32 -15.83
C SER A 227 -7.37 12.64 -14.76
N ALA A 228 -6.14 13.11 -14.57
CA ALA A 228 -5.23 12.58 -13.54
C ALA A 228 -5.53 13.16 -12.15
N CYS A 229 -6.17 14.32 -12.08
CA CYS A 229 -6.51 15.05 -10.86
C CYS A 229 -7.99 14.94 -10.47
N GLU A 230 -8.82 14.18 -11.20
CA GLU A 230 -10.28 14.16 -11.03
C GLU A 230 -10.72 13.89 -9.58
N LEU A 231 -10.06 12.95 -8.89
CA LEU A 231 -10.35 12.62 -7.48
C LEU A 231 -9.97 13.73 -6.48
N THR A 232 -9.14 14.67 -6.90
CA THR A 232 -8.55 15.72 -6.05
C THR A 232 -9.09 17.11 -6.33
N MET A 233 -9.73 17.30 -7.49
CA MET A 233 -10.32 18.56 -7.86
C MET A 233 -11.57 18.79 -7.00
N PRO A 234 -11.77 20.00 -6.45
CA PRO A 234 -13.05 20.36 -5.86
C PRO A 234 -14.12 20.11 -6.92
N ALA A 235 -15.17 19.37 -6.57
CA ALA A 235 -16.34 19.28 -7.44
C ALA A 235 -16.77 20.72 -7.73
N GLY A 236 -16.64 21.14 -8.99
CA GLY A 236 -17.16 22.44 -9.40
C GLY A 236 -18.63 22.52 -8.98
N PRO A 237 -19.18 23.72 -8.74
CA PRO A 237 -20.61 23.84 -8.60
C PRO A 237 -21.20 23.17 -9.84
N ALA A 238 -22.01 22.12 -9.63
CA ALA A 238 -22.71 21.45 -10.70
C ALA A 238 -23.29 22.56 -11.57
N SER A 239 -22.84 22.65 -12.83
CA SER A 239 -23.56 23.41 -13.82
C SER A 239 -24.92 22.75 -13.86
N SER A 240 -25.88 23.35 -13.16
CA SER A 240 -27.29 23.06 -13.30
C SER A 240 -27.57 23.27 -14.78
N GLY A 241 -27.50 22.17 -15.53
CA GLY A 241 -27.86 22.13 -16.91
C GLY A 241 -29.28 22.66 -17.02
N GLU A 242 -29.40 23.73 -17.81
CA GLU A 242 -30.39 23.76 -18.87
C GLU A 242 -31.83 23.50 -18.39
N LEU A 243 -32.39 24.42 -17.60
CA LEU A 243 -33.83 24.63 -17.63
C LEU A 243 -34.18 25.12 -19.04
N ARG A 244 -34.61 24.17 -19.88
CA ARG A 244 -35.33 24.41 -21.13
C ARG A 244 -36.26 25.62 -20.96
N PRO A 245 -36.27 26.58 -21.90
CA PRO A 245 -37.36 27.54 -21.98
C PRO A 245 -38.65 26.74 -22.17
N THR A 246 -39.50 26.68 -21.12
CA THR A 246 -40.89 26.27 -21.28
C THR A 246 -41.52 27.24 -22.25
N GLU A 247 -41.73 26.75 -23.46
CA GLU A 247 -42.46 27.42 -24.51
C GLU A 247 -43.80 27.87 -23.96
N GLN A 248 -43.92 29.18 -23.97
CA GLN A 248 -45.01 29.98 -23.45
C GLN A 248 -46.29 29.60 -24.21
N ALA A 249 -47.07 28.67 -23.65
CA ALA A 249 -48.43 28.37 -24.09
C ALA A 249 -49.30 29.61 -23.84
N ARG A 250 -49.27 30.50 -24.82
CA ARG A 250 -50.07 31.72 -24.95
C ARG A 250 -51.53 31.34 -25.02
N ARG A 251 -52.20 31.39 -23.88
CA ARG A 251 -53.66 31.30 -23.74
C ARG A 251 -54.31 32.47 -24.52
N PRO A 252 -55.14 32.24 -25.55
CA PRO A 252 -55.94 33.32 -26.12
C PRO A 252 -57.21 33.48 -25.29
N SER A 253 -57.28 34.59 -24.54
CA SER A 253 -58.55 35.14 -24.07
C SER A 253 -59.31 35.67 -25.27
N ARG A 254 -60.40 35.00 -25.68
CA ARG A 254 -61.37 35.59 -26.61
C ARG A 254 -62.73 35.67 -25.95
N THR A 255 -62.98 36.86 -25.41
CA THR A 255 -64.26 37.41 -25.00
C THR A 255 -65.10 37.75 -26.24
N GLY A 256 -66.40 37.44 -26.19
CA GLY A 256 -67.45 38.26 -26.81
C GLY A 256 -68.03 37.82 -28.16
N GLY A 257 -69.29 37.36 -28.13
CA GLY A 257 -70.39 38.19 -28.65
C GLY A 257 -71.12 37.76 -29.94
N SER A 258 -72.43 37.48 -29.75
CA SER A 258 -73.58 37.65 -30.65
C SER A 258 -73.78 36.76 -31.89
N LEU A 259 -74.85 35.96 -31.84
CA LEU A 259 -76.13 36.27 -32.51
C LEU A 259 -77.29 36.02 -31.55
#